data_AF-A0A6I2GPA1-F1
#
_entry.id   AF-A0A6I2GPA1-F1
#
_cell.length_a   1.000
_cell.length_b   1.000
_cell.length_c   1.000
_cell.angle_alpha   90.00
_cell.angle_beta   90.00
_cell.angle_gamma   90.00
#
_symmetry.space_group_name_H-M   'P 1'
#
loop_
_entity.id
_entity.type
_entity.pdbx_description
1 polymer ?
#
loop_
_entity_poly.entity_id
_entity_poly.type
_entity_poly.pdbx_seq_one_letter_code
_entity_poly.pdbx_strand_id
1 'polypeptide(L)'
;MRRALTGGEPCQSFRRLRNVRLGFSSGPGAHGLALTTEAFGLTDVGRKRQHNEDAMLVDAALGLFVVADGMGGHAAGEVASARASEVVRQHVLANRSVLKDLATNPNQDSRAAAAGLVEIAIQRACADIFKMASSDATKRGMGTTFVCLAVAGNKAVIGHVGDSRVYLVRNGQCHRLTEDHTLVAAQLKAGTITKEQASASQYKNVITRAVGIQESVQVDTLIVDLVPADVFILCSDGLHGYLSDEEIPPLVAARKLEELPKAFVDLANERGGKDNITAVVVKVSGDGAVTTEEAEAQSRMEALRKIPLFRHLTYKEQTAVLSIATTRTFPAGKEIVVEGQPGEELFVVVRGRVAIEKSGVEIAELRAGGHFGEMGLIDNAPRSATVRATEPTRVMVVARPELMNLMKRESILAVKMLWSFVQVLSDRLRATNSELSEARQELAAAHAVRPFTEE
;
A
#
# COMPACT_ATOMS: atom_id res chain seq x y z
N MET A 1 8.85 -17.17 -62.48
CA MET A 1 9.93 -16.91 -61.49
C MET A 1 9.61 -15.57 -60.82
N ARG A 2 8.76 -15.46 -59.78
CA ARG A 2 8.94 -15.75 -58.34
C ARG A 2 10.26 -15.29 -57.71
N ARG A 3 10.19 -14.19 -56.93
CA ARG A 3 10.82 -13.88 -55.62
C ARG A 3 10.41 -12.43 -55.29
N ALA A 4 9.46 -12.10 -54.42
CA ALA A 4 9.28 -12.39 -52.98
C ALA A 4 10.51 -12.02 -52.14
N LEU A 5 10.51 -10.77 -51.62
CA LEU A 5 11.28 -10.35 -50.44
C LEU A 5 10.29 -9.69 -49.47
N THR A 6 9.62 -10.54 -48.70
CA THR A 6 8.94 -10.21 -47.44
C THR A 6 9.95 -10.45 -46.32
N GLY A 7 10.08 -9.50 -45.38
CA GLY A 7 10.85 -9.73 -44.15
C GLY A 7 11.44 -8.45 -43.55
N GLY A 8 10.60 -7.49 -43.18
CA GLY A 8 10.97 -6.50 -42.16
C GLY A 8 10.43 -6.99 -40.83
N GLU A 9 11.30 -7.39 -39.91
CA GLU A 9 10.91 -7.74 -38.55
C GLU A 9 10.23 -6.53 -37.87
N PRO A 10 9.10 -6.71 -37.17
CA PRO A 10 8.55 -5.64 -36.35
C PRO A 10 9.50 -5.37 -35.18
N CYS A 11 9.73 -4.10 -34.92
CA CYS A 11 10.59 -3.57 -33.86
C CYS A 11 10.08 -4.02 -32.47
N GLN A 12 10.44 -5.23 -32.04
CA GLN A 12 10.36 -5.65 -30.65
C GLN A 12 11.60 -5.13 -29.94
N SER A 13 11.48 -4.02 -29.21
CA SER A 13 12.55 -3.52 -28.37
C SER A 13 12.72 -4.44 -27.14
N PHE A 14 13.35 -5.59 -27.34
CA PHE A 14 13.78 -6.46 -26.25
C PHE A 14 14.93 -5.78 -25.49
N ARG A 15 14.62 -4.85 -24.58
CA ARG A 15 15.62 -4.29 -23.67
C ARG A 15 15.94 -5.32 -22.58
N ARG A 16 16.85 -6.23 -22.91
CA ARG A 16 17.55 -7.09 -21.95
C ARG A 16 18.42 -6.19 -21.06
N LEU A 17 17.87 -5.69 -19.96
CA LEU A 17 18.62 -4.87 -19.01
C LEU A 17 19.35 -5.81 -18.02
N ARG A 18 20.68 -5.65 -17.99
CA ARG A 18 21.63 -6.44 -17.21
C ARG A 18 21.38 -6.28 -15.71
N ASN A 19 21.52 -7.39 -14.98
CA ASN A 19 21.64 -7.49 -13.53
C ASN A 19 22.42 -6.31 -12.94
N VAL A 20 21.76 -5.52 -12.09
CA VAL A 20 22.45 -4.58 -11.19
C VAL A 20 22.08 -4.96 -9.78
N ARG A 21 23.02 -5.63 -9.11
CA ARG A 21 22.94 -5.95 -7.68
C ARG A 21 23.22 -4.66 -6.91
N LEU A 22 22.20 -4.03 -6.35
CA LEU A 22 22.38 -2.86 -5.50
C LEU A 22 22.56 -3.29 -4.06
N GLY A 23 23.78 -3.21 -3.54
CA GLY A 23 23.98 -3.22 -2.10
C GLY A 23 23.71 -1.82 -1.54
N PHE A 24 22.59 -1.64 -0.84
CA PHE A 24 22.40 -0.46 0.00
C PHE A 24 23.18 -0.65 1.30
N SER A 25 24.43 -0.21 1.33
CA SER A 25 25.20 -0.11 2.58
C SER A 25 24.60 1.01 3.43
N SER A 26 23.97 0.63 4.56
CA SER A 26 23.79 1.51 5.70
C SER A 26 25.19 1.89 6.23
N GLY A 27 25.34 3.14 6.69
CA GLY A 27 26.62 3.67 7.15
C GLY A 27 27.22 2.91 8.35
N PRO A 28 28.48 3.20 8.73
CA PRO A 28 29.19 2.46 9.77
C PRO A 28 28.53 2.71 11.13
N GLY A 29 27.70 1.76 11.58
CA GLY A 29 27.00 1.81 12.87
C GLY A 29 25.66 1.06 12.95
N ALA A 30 25.08 0.62 11.83
CA ALA A 30 23.81 -0.12 11.83
C ALA A 30 24.03 -1.57 11.37
N HIS A 31 23.81 -2.54 12.29
CA HIS A 31 23.75 -3.97 11.97
C HIS A 31 22.45 -4.36 11.23
N GLY A 32 22.10 -3.64 10.15
CA GLY A 32 20.99 -3.98 9.25
C GLY A 32 21.55 -4.48 7.92
N LEU A 33 21.27 -5.73 7.55
CA LEU A 33 21.67 -6.30 6.26
C LEU A 33 21.03 -5.52 5.10
N ALA A 34 21.78 -5.33 4.02
CA ALA A 34 21.36 -4.58 2.86
C ALA A 34 20.31 -5.37 2.06
N LEU A 35 19.07 -4.86 2.01
CA LEU A 35 18.13 -5.34 1.00
C LEU A 35 18.63 -4.93 -0.39
N THR A 36 18.48 -5.83 -1.34
CA THR A 36 18.84 -5.62 -2.74
C THR A 36 17.59 -5.87 -3.60
N THR A 37 17.51 -5.18 -4.73
CA THR A 37 16.42 -5.40 -5.68
C THR A 37 16.95 -5.91 -7.00
N GLU A 38 16.20 -6.84 -7.59
CA GLU A 38 16.39 -7.33 -8.95
C GLU A 38 15.10 -7.04 -9.72
N ALA A 39 15.20 -6.50 -10.93
CA ALA A 39 14.02 -6.09 -11.68
C ALA A 39 14.15 -6.36 -13.17
N PHE A 40 13.03 -6.75 -13.78
CA PHE A 40 12.92 -7.01 -15.21
C PHE A 40 11.62 -6.39 -15.73
N GLY A 41 11.65 -5.87 -16.94
CA GLY A 41 10.48 -5.27 -17.57
C GLY A 41 10.36 -5.69 -19.03
N LEU A 42 9.12 -5.76 -19.52
CA LEU A 42 8.81 -5.96 -20.92
C LEU A 42 7.58 -5.12 -21.29
N THR A 43 7.61 -4.57 -22.50
CA THR A 43 6.48 -3.89 -23.13
C THR A 43 6.28 -4.49 -24.53
N ASP A 44 5.04 -4.66 -24.95
CA ASP A 44 4.65 -5.22 -26.24
C ASP A 44 3.45 -4.45 -26.80
N VAL A 45 3.43 -4.27 -28.14
CA VAL A 45 2.35 -3.56 -28.84
C VAL A 45 1.00 -4.26 -28.65
N GLY A 46 1.00 -5.56 -28.38
CA GLY A 46 -0.20 -6.39 -28.42
C GLY A 46 -0.50 -6.90 -29.82
N ARG A 47 -1.64 -7.58 -29.97
CA ARG A 47 -2.09 -8.18 -31.26
C ARG A 47 -2.95 -7.25 -32.10
N LYS A 48 -3.58 -6.23 -31.51
CA LYS A 48 -4.60 -5.41 -32.19
C LYS A 48 -4.21 -3.95 -32.39
N ARG A 49 -3.19 -3.44 -31.70
CA ARG A 49 -2.66 -2.09 -31.89
C ARG A 49 -1.56 -2.10 -32.96
N GLN A 50 -1.29 -0.93 -33.53
CA GLN A 50 -0.20 -0.72 -34.51
C GLN A 50 1.03 -0.05 -33.89
N HIS A 51 0.82 0.68 -32.79
CA HIS A 51 1.83 1.44 -32.07
C HIS A 51 1.78 1.10 -30.59
N ASN A 52 2.89 1.31 -29.90
CA ASN A 52 2.98 1.17 -28.46
C ASN A 52 2.98 2.56 -27.81
N GLU A 53 1.90 2.89 -27.10
CA GLU A 53 1.76 4.12 -26.32
C GLU A 53 2.18 3.92 -24.86
N ASP A 54 2.47 2.68 -24.43
CA ASP A 54 3.03 2.41 -23.11
C ASP A 54 4.52 2.77 -23.02
N ALA A 55 4.93 3.22 -21.83
CA ALA A 55 6.32 3.36 -21.45
C ALA A 55 6.61 2.64 -20.13
N MET A 56 7.85 2.17 -19.99
CA MET A 56 8.37 1.64 -18.73
C MET A 56 9.76 2.19 -18.42
N LEU A 57 10.08 2.28 -17.13
CA LEU A 57 11.42 2.61 -16.64
C LEU A 57 11.85 1.56 -15.61
N VAL A 58 13.07 1.05 -15.78
CA VAL A 58 13.77 0.23 -14.79
C VAL A 58 15.10 0.93 -14.51
N ASP A 59 15.10 1.85 -13.53
CA ASP A 59 16.32 2.50 -13.04
C ASP A 59 16.73 1.86 -11.72
N ALA A 60 17.46 0.74 -11.85
CA ALA A 60 17.98 0.03 -10.68
C ALA A 60 18.82 0.99 -9.83
N ALA A 61 19.78 1.72 -10.39
CA ALA A 61 20.66 2.60 -9.62
C ALA A 61 19.92 3.63 -8.75
N LEU A 62 18.77 4.13 -9.21
CA LEU A 62 17.91 5.03 -8.45
C LEU A 62 16.89 4.31 -7.54
N GLY A 63 16.71 3.00 -7.72
CA GLY A 63 15.65 2.23 -7.10
C GLY A 63 14.25 2.61 -7.61
N LEU A 64 14.15 3.14 -8.84
CA LEU A 64 12.91 3.67 -9.40
C LEU A 64 12.42 2.80 -10.56
N PHE A 65 11.18 2.33 -10.43
CA PHE A 65 10.49 1.52 -11.43
C PHE A 65 9.18 2.21 -11.82
N VAL A 66 8.87 2.25 -13.10
CA VAL A 66 7.69 2.97 -13.63
C VAL A 66 7.01 2.16 -14.72
N VAL A 67 5.68 2.21 -14.75
CA VAL A 67 4.85 1.89 -15.91
C VAL A 67 3.89 3.06 -16.14
N ALA A 68 3.73 3.47 -17.39
CA ALA A 68 2.87 4.56 -17.81
C ALA A 68 2.17 4.16 -19.12
N ASP A 69 0.85 4.22 -19.14
CA ASP A 69 0.01 3.89 -20.30
C ASP A 69 -0.48 5.19 -20.96
N GLY A 70 0.07 5.46 -22.14
CA GLY A 70 -0.16 6.68 -22.88
C GLY A 70 -1.50 6.68 -23.61
N MET A 71 -2.15 7.84 -23.62
CA MET A 71 -3.38 8.07 -24.38
C MET A 71 -3.33 9.44 -25.08
N GLY A 72 -4.00 9.55 -26.22
CA GLY A 72 -4.05 10.82 -26.95
C GLY A 72 -4.34 10.70 -28.44
N GLY A 73 -4.45 9.48 -28.98
CA GLY A 73 -4.65 9.23 -30.40
C GLY A 73 -3.37 9.49 -31.20
N HIS A 74 -2.96 8.51 -32.03
CA HIS A 74 -1.67 8.54 -32.72
C HIS A 74 -0.46 8.71 -31.76
N ALA A 75 0.64 9.30 -32.21
CA ALA A 75 1.91 9.39 -31.47
C ALA A 75 1.88 10.25 -30.18
N ALA A 76 0.73 10.85 -29.84
CA ALA A 76 0.62 11.74 -28.69
C ALA A 76 0.67 10.98 -27.34
N GLY A 77 0.15 9.75 -27.29
CA GLY A 77 0.20 8.88 -26.10
C GLY A 77 1.62 8.44 -25.75
N GLU A 78 2.37 7.93 -26.74
CA GLU A 78 3.79 7.56 -26.59
C GLU A 78 4.63 8.73 -26.03
N VAL A 79 4.40 9.94 -26.55
CA VAL A 79 5.10 11.14 -26.07
C VAL A 79 4.76 11.43 -24.61
N ALA A 80 3.48 11.33 -24.22
CA ALA A 80 3.05 11.59 -22.86
C ALA A 80 3.64 10.57 -21.85
N SER A 81 3.53 9.27 -22.12
CA SER A 81 4.02 8.21 -21.21
C SER A 81 5.53 8.23 -21.05
N ALA A 82 6.28 8.42 -22.15
CA ALA A 82 7.73 8.58 -22.13
C ALA A 82 8.15 9.82 -21.35
N ARG A 83 7.48 10.96 -21.59
CA ARG A 83 7.80 12.22 -20.92
C ARG A 83 7.53 12.17 -19.41
N ALA A 84 6.42 11.55 -18.99
CA ALA A 84 6.13 11.38 -17.58
C ALA A 84 7.24 10.60 -16.86
N SER A 85 7.67 9.49 -17.46
CA SER A 85 8.74 8.64 -16.93
C SER A 85 10.06 9.41 -16.81
N GLU A 86 10.40 10.23 -17.80
CA GLU A 86 11.61 11.06 -17.80
C GLU A 86 11.58 12.13 -16.70
N VAL A 87 10.51 12.92 -16.63
CA VAL A 87 10.38 14.03 -15.66
C VAL A 87 10.41 13.50 -14.22
N VAL A 88 9.70 12.41 -13.95
CA VAL A 88 9.69 11.78 -12.62
C VAL A 88 11.08 11.28 -12.26
N ARG A 89 11.76 10.59 -13.17
CA ARG A 89 13.14 10.12 -12.96
C ARG A 89 14.10 11.27 -12.64
N GLN A 90 14.04 12.36 -13.40
CA GLN A 90 14.91 13.52 -13.17
C GLN A 90 14.65 14.16 -11.80
N HIS A 91 13.38 14.31 -11.42
CA HIS A 91 13.01 14.88 -10.13
C HIS A 91 13.47 14.01 -8.95
N VAL A 92 13.24 12.69 -9.03
CA VAL A 92 13.66 11.75 -7.99
C VAL A 92 15.19 11.70 -7.89
N LEU A 93 15.90 11.69 -9.02
CA LEU A 93 17.36 11.71 -9.06
C LEU A 93 17.93 12.97 -8.37
N ALA A 94 17.37 14.14 -8.69
CA ALA A 94 17.80 15.42 -8.13
C ALA A 94 17.58 15.51 -6.61
N ASN A 95 16.60 14.78 -6.08
CA ASN A 95 16.20 14.82 -4.67
C ASN A 95 16.40 13.48 -3.95
N ARG A 96 17.33 12.64 -4.44
CA ARG A 96 17.59 11.29 -3.90
C ARG A 96 17.95 11.26 -2.42
N SER A 97 18.39 12.37 -1.84
CA SER A 97 18.66 12.49 -0.40
C SER A 97 17.40 12.21 0.42
N VAL A 98 16.22 12.60 -0.05
CA VAL A 98 14.95 12.35 0.67
C VAL A 98 14.69 10.84 0.83
N LEU A 99 14.96 10.04 -0.22
CA LEU A 99 14.86 8.58 -0.14
C LEU A 99 15.95 7.98 0.78
N LYS A 100 17.15 8.58 0.80
CA LYS A 100 18.22 8.17 1.72
C LYS A 100 17.85 8.46 3.18
N ASP A 101 17.19 9.58 3.45
CA ASP A 101 16.72 9.95 4.79
C ASP A 101 15.64 8.97 5.26
N LEU A 102 14.68 8.62 4.39
CA LEU A 102 13.70 7.58 4.68
C LEU A 102 14.36 6.22 4.98
N ALA A 103 15.40 5.86 4.23
CA ALA A 103 16.12 4.61 4.42
C ALA A 103 16.90 4.55 5.74
N THR A 104 17.38 5.69 6.24
CA THR A 104 18.27 5.74 7.42
C THR A 104 17.53 6.10 8.71
N ASN A 105 16.48 6.92 8.64
CA ASN A 105 15.69 7.35 9.78
C ASN A 105 14.19 7.40 9.42
N PRO A 106 13.50 6.24 9.39
CA PRO A 106 12.13 6.12 8.91
C PRO A 106 11.04 6.63 9.88
N ASN A 107 11.21 7.86 10.36
CA ASN A 107 10.24 8.58 11.16
C ASN A 107 9.10 9.16 10.30
N GLN A 108 8.16 9.85 10.93
CA GLN A 108 7.00 10.41 10.27
C GLN A 108 7.36 11.50 9.24
N ASP A 109 8.33 12.37 9.56
CA ASP A 109 8.73 13.47 8.68
C ASP A 109 9.40 12.96 7.39
N SER A 110 10.32 12.00 7.51
CA SER A 110 10.99 11.39 6.35
C SER A 110 10.00 10.62 5.46
N ARG A 111 8.99 9.96 6.07
CA ARG A 111 7.89 9.30 5.35
C ARG A 111 7.07 10.33 4.57
N ALA A 112 6.65 11.41 5.23
CA ALA A 112 5.89 12.48 4.59
C ALA A 112 6.68 13.13 3.44
N ALA A 113 7.97 13.40 3.66
CA ALA A 113 8.86 13.97 2.64
C ALA A 113 9.04 13.03 1.44
N ALA A 114 9.18 11.72 1.66
CA ALA A 114 9.33 10.75 0.58
C ALA A 114 8.03 10.55 -0.22
N ALA A 115 6.88 10.53 0.44
CA ALA A 115 5.58 10.57 -0.25
C ALA A 115 5.42 11.86 -1.07
N GLY A 116 5.74 13.01 -0.47
CA GLY A 116 5.71 14.31 -1.13
C GLY A 116 6.66 14.41 -2.33
N LEU A 117 7.84 13.78 -2.26
CA LEU A 117 8.78 13.70 -3.38
C LEU A 117 8.12 13.05 -4.61
N VAL A 118 7.47 11.89 -4.43
CA VAL A 118 6.81 11.17 -5.52
C VAL A 118 5.59 11.94 -6.02
N GLU A 119 4.79 12.51 -5.13
CA GLU A 119 3.64 13.35 -5.48
C GLU A 119 4.05 14.56 -6.33
N ILE A 120 5.06 15.32 -5.90
CA ILE A 120 5.58 16.49 -6.62
C ILE A 120 6.19 16.06 -7.97
N ALA A 121 6.88 14.92 -8.03
CA ALA A 121 7.43 14.40 -9.29
C ALA A 121 6.33 14.20 -10.34
N ILE A 122 5.23 13.56 -9.94
CA ILE A 122 4.10 13.25 -10.82
C ILE A 122 3.32 14.52 -11.19
N GLN A 123 3.12 15.44 -10.25
CA GLN A 123 2.50 16.75 -10.55
C GLN A 123 3.33 17.57 -11.53
N ARG A 124 4.66 17.54 -11.42
CA ARG A 124 5.56 18.20 -12.39
C ARG A 124 5.44 17.57 -13.79
N ALA A 125 5.38 16.25 -13.87
CA ALA A 125 5.11 15.56 -15.14
C ALA A 125 3.74 15.97 -15.72
N CYS A 126 2.71 16.09 -14.87
CA CYS A 126 1.38 16.53 -15.26
C CYS A 126 1.39 17.92 -15.90
N ALA A 127 1.99 18.90 -15.21
CA ALA A 127 2.06 20.27 -15.70
C ALA A 127 2.89 20.37 -17.00
N ASP A 128 3.97 19.62 -17.11
CA ASP A 128 4.84 19.62 -18.30
C ASP A 128 4.13 19.04 -19.53
N ILE A 129 3.47 17.89 -19.38
CA ILE A 129 2.68 17.26 -20.44
C ILE A 129 1.50 18.16 -20.83
N PHE A 130 0.78 18.73 -19.87
CA PHE A 130 -0.32 19.67 -20.14
C PHE A 130 0.14 20.88 -20.95
N LYS A 131 1.31 21.45 -20.61
CA LYS A 131 1.90 22.56 -21.35
C LYS A 131 2.27 22.17 -22.78
N MET A 132 2.88 20.99 -22.96
CA MET A 132 3.20 20.46 -24.29
C MET A 132 1.92 20.24 -25.13
N ALA A 133 0.86 19.70 -24.52
CA ALA A 133 -0.43 19.43 -25.17
C ALA A 133 -1.15 20.73 -25.57
N SER A 134 -0.99 21.77 -24.77
CA SER A 134 -1.59 23.10 -25.01
C SER A 134 -0.83 23.91 -26.07
N SER A 135 0.46 23.63 -26.26
CA SER A 135 1.32 24.37 -27.19
C SER A 135 1.32 23.80 -28.62
N ASP A 136 0.86 22.56 -28.80
CA ASP A 136 0.85 21.85 -30.07
C ASP A 136 -0.52 21.20 -30.30
N ALA A 137 -1.25 21.69 -31.30
CA ALA A 137 -2.59 21.21 -31.62
C ALA A 137 -2.64 19.72 -31.96
N THR A 138 -1.54 19.14 -32.45
CA THR A 138 -1.43 17.71 -32.77
C THR A 138 -1.30 16.83 -31.52
N LYS A 139 -0.99 17.42 -30.37
CA LYS A 139 -0.85 16.76 -29.06
C LYS A 139 -2.00 17.08 -28.10
N ARG A 140 -3.05 17.71 -28.60
CA ARG A 140 -4.18 18.14 -27.78
C ARG A 140 -4.85 16.93 -27.13
N GLY A 141 -4.99 16.98 -25.81
CA GLY A 141 -5.61 15.89 -25.04
C GLY A 141 -4.69 14.69 -24.82
N MET A 142 -3.38 14.83 -25.09
CA MET A 142 -2.44 13.80 -24.67
C MET A 142 -2.37 13.70 -23.15
N GLY A 143 -2.25 12.48 -22.65
CA GLY A 143 -2.05 12.20 -21.26
C GLY A 143 -1.58 10.77 -21.08
N THR A 144 -1.40 10.38 -19.84
CA THR A 144 -0.93 9.03 -19.52
C THR A 144 -1.44 8.64 -18.15
N THR A 145 -1.66 7.35 -17.93
CA THR A 145 -1.62 6.78 -16.58
C THR A 145 -0.17 6.84 -16.06
N PHE A 146 0.01 6.62 -14.78
CA PHE A 146 1.32 6.54 -14.17
C PHE A 146 1.30 5.73 -12.89
N VAL A 147 2.14 4.69 -12.83
CA VAL A 147 2.50 4.01 -11.59
C VAL A 147 4.00 3.97 -11.42
N CYS A 148 4.46 4.18 -10.18
CA CYS A 148 5.86 3.98 -9.85
C CYS A 148 6.06 3.28 -8.51
N LEU A 149 7.24 2.69 -8.35
CA LEU A 149 7.77 2.14 -7.11
C LEU A 149 9.18 2.72 -6.91
N ALA A 150 9.37 3.51 -5.86
CA ALA A 150 10.66 4.09 -5.49
C ALA A 150 11.17 3.45 -4.20
N VAL A 151 12.28 2.70 -4.28
CA VAL A 151 12.87 1.95 -3.17
C VAL A 151 13.79 2.84 -2.34
N ALA A 152 13.66 2.76 -1.02
CA ALA A 152 14.37 3.51 -0.01
C ALA A 152 14.72 2.61 1.18
N GLY A 153 15.86 1.90 1.10
CA GLY A 153 16.27 0.95 2.14
C GLY A 153 15.27 -0.20 2.29
N ASN A 154 14.67 -0.33 3.47
CA ASN A 154 13.62 -1.32 3.76
C ASN A 154 12.20 -0.82 3.47
N LYS A 155 12.05 0.24 2.68
CA LYS A 155 10.76 0.81 2.28
C LYS A 155 10.66 1.01 0.80
N ALA A 156 9.44 1.08 0.30
CA ALA A 156 9.18 1.65 -1.01
C ALA A 156 8.02 2.62 -0.95
N VAL A 157 8.10 3.65 -1.78
CA VAL A 157 7.03 4.63 -2.02
C VAL A 157 6.40 4.31 -3.36
N ILE A 158 5.09 4.09 -3.36
CA ILE A 158 4.28 3.92 -4.56
C ILE A 158 3.61 5.26 -4.88
N GLY A 159 3.63 5.65 -6.15
CA GLY A 159 2.83 6.74 -6.70
C GLY A 159 1.90 6.21 -7.78
N HIS A 160 0.65 6.65 -7.81
CA HIS A 160 -0.38 6.11 -8.70
C HIS A 160 -1.35 7.19 -9.21
N VAL A 161 -1.54 7.22 -10.53
CA VAL A 161 -2.56 7.99 -11.25
C VAL A 161 -3.06 7.19 -12.44
N GLY A 162 -4.35 6.84 -12.47
CA GLY A 162 -4.97 6.17 -13.62
C GLY A 162 -5.45 4.80 -13.21
N ASP A 163 -5.41 3.83 -14.12
CA ASP A 163 -5.85 2.45 -13.87
C ASP A 163 -4.74 1.42 -14.04
N SER A 164 -3.52 1.82 -14.42
CA SER A 164 -2.34 0.96 -14.27
C SER A 164 -2.13 0.58 -12.80
N ARG A 165 -1.60 -0.63 -12.56
CA ARG A 165 -1.63 -1.25 -11.22
C ARG A 165 -0.27 -1.59 -10.65
N VAL A 166 -0.21 -1.61 -9.32
CA VAL A 166 0.89 -2.22 -8.55
C VAL A 166 0.34 -3.37 -7.72
N TYR A 167 0.95 -4.54 -7.87
CA TYR A 167 0.69 -5.74 -7.07
C TYR A 167 1.91 -6.08 -6.21
N LEU A 168 1.67 -6.66 -5.05
CA LEU A 168 2.68 -7.29 -4.19
C LEU A 168 2.32 -8.76 -4.01
N VAL A 169 3.24 -9.65 -4.38
CA VAL A 169 3.20 -11.06 -4.01
C VAL A 169 4.09 -11.27 -2.78
N ARG A 170 3.45 -11.60 -1.66
CA ARG A 170 4.12 -11.88 -0.38
C ARG A 170 3.50 -13.13 0.25
N ASN A 171 4.34 -14.04 0.74
CA ASN A 171 3.88 -15.30 1.37
C ASN A 171 2.88 -16.09 0.51
N GLY A 172 3.08 -16.11 -0.81
CA GLY A 172 2.20 -16.80 -1.76
C GLY A 172 0.83 -16.14 -1.99
N GLN A 173 0.59 -14.93 -1.45
CA GLN A 173 -0.64 -14.17 -1.66
C GLN A 173 -0.38 -12.96 -2.54
N CYS A 174 -1.32 -12.66 -3.45
CA CYS A 174 -1.32 -11.44 -4.25
C CYS A 174 -2.11 -10.34 -3.53
N HIS A 175 -1.54 -9.16 -3.45
CA HIS A 175 -2.17 -7.98 -2.89
C HIS A 175 -2.09 -6.83 -3.89
N ARG A 176 -3.25 -6.37 -4.38
CA ARG A 176 -3.33 -5.14 -5.17
C ARG A 176 -3.12 -3.92 -4.26
N LEU A 177 -2.14 -3.10 -4.58
CA LEU A 177 -1.73 -1.93 -3.79
C LEU A 177 -2.26 -0.60 -4.34
N THR A 178 -2.83 -0.60 -5.54
CA THR A 178 -3.49 0.56 -6.16
C THR A 178 -5.00 0.34 -6.31
N GLU A 179 -5.74 1.44 -6.44
CA GLU A 179 -7.18 1.42 -6.72
C GLU A 179 -7.41 2.23 -8.00
N ASP A 180 -7.90 1.58 -9.06
CA ASP A 180 -8.06 2.22 -10.36
C ASP A 180 -8.88 3.52 -10.27
N HIS A 181 -8.40 4.57 -10.92
CA HIS A 181 -9.12 5.82 -11.07
C HIS A 181 -10.06 5.77 -12.26
N THR A 182 -10.96 4.78 -12.32
CA THR A 182 -11.97 4.65 -13.39
C THR A 182 -13.36 5.07 -12.90
N LEU A 183 -14.26 5.38 -13.84
CA LEU A 183 -15.64 5.74 -13.53
C LEU A 183 -16.34 4.59 -12.80
N VAL A 184 -16.12 3.35 -13.22
CA VAL A 184 -16.71 2.17 -12.57
C VAL A 184 -16.14 1.95 -11.17
N ALA A 185 -14.84 2.19 -10.96
CA ALA A 185 -14.24 2.13 -9.62
C ALA A 185 -14.82 3.22 -8.72
N ALA A 186 -15.02 4.44 -9.22
CA ALA A 186 -15.66 5.52 -8.48
C ALA A 186 -17.14 5.21 -8.13
N GLN A 187 -17.89 4.58 -9.04
CA GLN A 187 -19.28 4.16 -8.78
C GLN A 187 -19.37 3.02 -7.77
N LEU A 188 -18.44 2.05 -7.83
CA LEU A 188 -18.31 1.00 -6.81
C LEU A 188 -17.98 1.60 -5.44
N LYS A 189 -17.03 2.54 -5.41
CA LYS A 189 -16.61 3.30 -4.24
C LYS A 189 -17.76 4.08 -3.60
N ALA A 190 -18.63 4.64 -4.42
CA ALA A 190 -19.85 5.33 -3.99
C ALA A 190 -21.02 4.40 -3.61
N GLY A 191 -20.90 3.08 -3.85
CA GLY A 191 -21.98 2.13 -3.64
C GLY A 191 -23.14 2.26 -4.64
N THR A 192 -22.94 2.97 -5.75
CA THR A 192 -23.96 3.19 -6.79
C THR A 192 -24.17 1.96 -7.67
N ILE A 193 -23.16 1.09 -7.79
CA ILE A 193 -23.21 -0.15 -8.57
C ILE A 193 -22.59 -1.32 -7.80
N THR A 194 -22.95 -2.55 -8.18
CA THR A 194 -22.32 -3.78 -7.67
C THR A 194 -21.10 -4.18 -8.51
N LYS A 195 -20.28 -5.12 -8.01
CA LYS A 195 -19.09 -5.64 -8.74
C LYS A 195 -19.47 -6.29 -10.07
N GLU A 196 -20.61 -6.97 -10.10
CA GLU A 196 -21.15 -7.63 -11.29
C GLU A 196 -21.54 -6.58 -12.34
N GLN A 197 -22.21 -5.51 -11.91
CA GLN A 197 -22.57 -4.39 -12.78
C GLN A 197 -21.35 -3.63 -13.30
N ALA A 198 -20.33 -3.42 -12.47
CA ALA A 198 -19.08 -2.79 -12.88
C ALA A 198 -18.36 -3.58 -13.97
N SER A 199 -18.31 -4.92 -13.82
CA SER A 199 -17.65 -5.82 -14.77
C SER A 199 -18.34 -5.85 -16.15
N ALA A 200 -19.66 -5.69 -16.17
CA ALA A 200 -20.48 -5.65 -17.38
C ALA A 200 -20.61 -4.24 -18.01
N SER A 201 -20.10 -3.20 -17.34
CA SER A 201 -20.27 -1.81 -17.77
C SER A 201 -19.52 -1.50 -19.07
N GLN A 202 -20.18 -0.77 -19.96
CA GLN A 202 -19.55 -0.21 -21.17
C GLN A 202 -18.51 0.87 -20.84
N TYR A 203 -18.57 1.46 -19.65
CA TYR A 203 -17.68 2.55 -19.21
C TYR A 203 -16.48 2.07 -18.38
N LYS A 204 -16.19 0.76 -18.39
CA LYS A 204 -15.14 0.17 -17.56
C LYS A 204 -13.73 0.74 -17.79
N ASN A 205 -13.44 1.21 -19.01
CA ASN A 205 -12.15 1.80 -19.38
C ASN A 205 -12.15 3.33 -19.32
N VAL A 206 -13.22 3.97 -18.80
CA VAL A 206 -13.27 5.42 -18.69
C VAL A 206 -12.50 5.85 -17.44
N ILE A 207 -11.29 6.35 -17.63
CA ILE A 207 -10.48 6.91 -16.54
C ILE A 207 -10.99 8.29 -16.11
N THR A 208 -10.86 8.57 -14.82
CA THR A 208 -11.29 9.81 -14.15
C THR A 208 -10.11 10.69 -13.73
N ARG A 209 -8.90 10.12 -13.69
CA ARG A 209 -7.65 10.83 -13.42
C ARG A 209 -6.57 10.37 -14.38
N ALA A 210 -5.82 11.32 -14.91
CA ALA A 210 -4.67 11.07 -15.77
C ALA A 210 -3.67 12.21 -15.67
N VAL A 211 -2.40 11.88 -15.91
CA VAL A 211 -1.31 12.85 -15.97
C VAL A 211 -1.35 13.57 -17.31
N GLY A 212 -1.36 14.91 -17.30
CA GLY A 212 -1.21 15.74 -18.50
C GLY A 212 -2.50 16.23 -19.16
N ILE A 213 -3.67 15.69 -18.78
CA ILE A 213 -4.98 16.15 -19.30
C ILE A 213 -5.39 17.51 -18.69
N GLN A 214 -5.03 17.72 -17.42
CA GLN A 214 -5.19 18.97 -16.69
C GLN A 214 -3.82 19.43 -16.19
N GLU A 215 -3.70 20.70 -15.79
CA GLU A 215 -2.44 21.26 -15.29
C GLU A 215 -1.96 20.59 -13.99
N SER A 216 -2.90 20.09 -13.18
CA SER A 216 -2.60 19.34 -11.96
C SER A 216 -3.45 18.09 -11.85
N VAL A 217 -2.99 17.14 -11.05
CA VAL A 217 -3.68 15.87 -10.82
C VAL A 217 -3.51 15.45 -9.36
N GLN A 218 -4.56 14.84 -8.80
CA GLN A 218 -4.48 14.19 -7.50
C GLN A 218 -3.69 12.89 -7.63
N VAL A 219 -2.61 12.76 -6.85
CA VAL A 219 -1.72 11.60 -6.84
C VAL A 219 -1.97 10.78 -5.59
N ASP A 220 -2.23 9.49 -5.76
CA ASP A 220 -2.32 8.57 -4.63
C ASP A 220 -0.90 8.06 -4.31
N THR A 221 -0.50 8.14 -3.03
CA THR A 221 0.80 7.64 -2.56
C THR A 221 0.64 6.61 -1.44
N LEU A 222 1.50 5.60 -1.43
CA LEU A 222 1.51 4.55 -0.41
C LEU A 222 2.94 4.17 -0.06
N ILE A 223 3.27 4.14 1.23
CA ILE A 223 4.57 3.64 1.71
C ILE A 223 4.39 2.23 2.24
N VAL A 224 5.23 1.31 1.76
CA VAL A 224 5.22 -0.09 2.16
C VAL A 224 6.57 -0.48 2.76
N ASP A 225 6.55 -1.36 3.77
CA ASP A 225 7.76 -2.00 4.30
C ASP A 225 8.14 -3.17 3.38
N LEU A 226 9.41 -3.27 3.00
CA LEU A 226 9.98 -4.31 2.13
C LEU A 226 10.53 -5.47 2.97
N VAL A 227 10.25 -6.69 2.52
CA VAL A 227 10.69 -7.94 3.14
C VAL A 227 11.32 -8.81 2.04
N PRO A 228 12.38 -9.60 2.32
CA PRO A 228 12.93 -10.54 1.36
C PRO A 228 11.87 -11.47 0.78
N ALA A 229 12.07 -11.84 -0.47
CA ALA A 229 11.16 -12.61 -1.30
C ALA A 229 9.87 -11.89 -1.71
N ASP A 230 9.66 -10.63 -1.32
CA ASP A 230 8.63 -9.79 -1.94
C ASP A 230 8.85 -9.71 -3.45
N VAL A 231 7.77 -9.85 -4.21
CA VAL A 231 7.76 -9.59 -5.65
C VAL A 231 6.69 -8.56 -5.95
N PHE A 232 7.12 -7.38 -6.38
CA PHE A 232 6.24 -6.34 -6.90
C PHE A 232 6.04 -6.51 -8.40
N ILE A 233 4.84 -6.22 -8.88
CA ILE A 233 4.49 -6.23 -10.31
C ILE A 233 3.78 -4.91 -10.60
N LEU A 234 4.36 -4.10 -11.49
CA LEU A 234 3.75 -2.90 -12.04
C LEU A 234 3.28 -3.24 -13.45
N CYS A 235 2.05 -2.85 -13.82
CA CYS A 235 1.54 -3.16 -15.15
C CYS A 235 0.49 -2.19 -15.68
N SER A 236 0.37 -2.11 -17.01
CA SER A 236 -0.74 -1.42 -17.70
C SER A 236 -2.00 -2.27 -17.75
N ASP A 237 -3.09 -1.69 -18.26
CA ASP A 237 -4.39 -2.36 -18.33
C ASP A 237 -4.42 -3.53 -19.33
N GLY A 238 -3.55 -3.48 -20.34
CA GLY A 238 -3.37 -4.56 -21.28
C GLY A 238 -2.81 -5.84 -20.65
N LEU A 239 -2.26 -5.80 -19.43
CA LEU A 239 -1.98 -7.01 -18.66
C LEU A 239 -3.17 -7.41 -17.77
N HIS A 240 -3.56 -6.54 -16.84
CA HIS A 240 -4.56 -6.90 -15.83
C HIS A 240 -5.99 -7.02 -16.39
N GLY A 241 -6.20 -6.63 -17.65
CA GLY A 241 -7.42 -6.92 -18.41
C GLY A 241 -7.52 -8.38 -18.86
N TYR A 242 -6.42 -9.14 -18.87
CA TYR A 242 -6.38 -10.56 -19.25
C TYR A 242 -5.93 -11.49 -18.13
N LEU A 243 -5.38 -10.96 -17.03
CA LEU A 243 -4.86 -11.72 -15.91
C LEU A 243 -5.60 -11.37 -14.63
N SER A 244 -6.16 -12.37 -13.96
CA SER A 244 -6.79 -12.19 -12.65
C SER A 244 -5.77 -12.20 -11.51
N ASP A 245 -6.13 -11.58 -10.38
CA ASP A 245 -5.24 -11.45 -9.22
C ASP A 245 -4.86 -12.83 -8.64
N GLU A 246 -5.74 -13.82 -8.75
CA GLU A 246 -5.54 -15.20 -8.27
C GLU A 246 -4.54 -16.01 -9.11
N GLU A 247 -4.34 -15.63 -10.38
CA GLU A 247 -3.41 -16.29 -11.28
C GLU A 247 -1.96 -15.80 -11.11
N ILE A 248 -1.78 -14.63 -10.49
CA ILE A 248 -0.46 -14.01 -10.31
C ILE A 248 0.47 -14.87 -9.41
N PRO A 249 0.08 -15.29 -8.17
CA PRO A 249 0.96 -16.06 -7.30
C PRO A 249 1.49 -17.37 -7.91
N PRO A 250 0.67 -18.25 -8.54
CA PRO A 250 1.20 -19.47 -9.13
C PRO A 250 2.15 -19.20 -10.30
N LEU A 251 1.92 -18.14 -11.09
CA LEU A 251 2.84 -17.73 -12.16
C LEU A 251 4.19 -17.28 -11.61
N VAL A 252 4.17 -16.46 -10.55
CA VAL A 252 5.39 -15.99 -9.86
C VAL A 252 6.16 -17.15 -9.23
N ALA A 253 5.46 -18.13 -8.64
CA ALA A 253 6.10 -19.28 -8.00
C ALA A 253 6.71 -20.26 -9.02
N ALA A 254 6.12 -20.40 -10.21
CA ALA A 254 6.52 -21.40 -11.19
C ALA A 254 7.68 -20.99 -12.11
N ARG A 255 8.09 -19.72 -12.12
CA ARG A 255 9.06 -19.18 -13.10
C ARG A 255 10.20 -18.41 -12.45
N LYS A 256 11.30 -18.26 -13.19
CA LYS A 256 12.37 -17.35 -12.80
C LYS A 256 11.94 -15.91 -12.98
N LEU A 257 12.49 -15.01 -12.15
CA LEU A 257 12.13 -13.59 -12.18
C LEU A 257 12.32 -12.95 -13.57
N GLU A 258 13.41 -13.30 -14.25
CA GLU A 258 13.75 -12.79 -15.60
C GLU A 258 12.76 -13.23 -16.70
N GLU A 259 12.03 -14.32 -16.48
CA GLU A 259 11.07 -14.89 -17.43
C GLU A 259 9.66 -14.34 -17.22
N LEU A 260 9.38 -13.73 -16.06
CA LEU A 260 8.02 -13.30 -15.68
C LEU A 260 7.42 -12.22 -16.58
N PRO A 261 8.13 -11.12 -16.94
CA PRO A 261 7.53 -10.12 -17.83
C PRO A 261 7.12 -10.72 -19.17
N LYS A 262 7.95 -11.59 -19.75
CA LYS A 262 7.63 -12.32 -20.97
C LYS A 262 6.44 -13.26 -20.79
N ALA A 263 6.41 -14.01 -19.69
CA ALA A 263 5.29 -14.88 -19.35
C ALA A 263 3.95 -14.13 -19.33
N PHE A 264 3.93 -12.97 -18.67
CA PHE A 264 2.74 -12.14 -18.53
C PHE A 264 2.29 -11.57 -19.89
N VAL A 265 3.23 -11.03 -20.67
CA VAL A 265 2.95 -10.49 -22.01
C VAL A 265 2.45 -11.58 -22.96
N ASP A 266 3.10 -12.74 -23.00
CA ASP A 266 2.68 -13.85 -23.87
C ASP A 266 1.26 -14.30 -23.53
N LEU A 267 0.97 -14.49 -22.24
CA LEU A 267 -0.35 -14.90 -21.76
C LEU A 267 -1.46 -13.89 -22.12
N ALA A 268 -1.20 -12.59 -21.94
CA ALA A 268 -2.16 -11.54 -22.32
C ALA A 268 -2.38 -11.49 -23.84
N ASN A 269 -1.32 -11.70 -24.62
CA ASN A 269 -1.39 -11.80 -26.08
C ASN A 269 -2.16 -13.03 -26.56
N GLU A 270 -1.99 -14.19 -25.91
CA GLU A 270 -2.74 -15.42 -26.19
C GLU A 270 -4.24 -15.26 -25.89
N ARG A 271 -4.59 -14.49 -24.86
CA ARG A 271 -5.99 -14.24 -24.46
C ARG A 271 -6.67 -13.11 -25.25
N GLY A 272 -5.94 -12.42 -26.13
CA GLY A 272 -6.51 -11.52 -27.12
C GLY A 272 -5.62 -10.35 -27.51
N GLY A 273 -4.78 -9.86 -26.61
CA GLY A 273 -3.82 -8.77 -26.85
C GLY A 273 -4.44 -7.53 -27.53
N LYS A 274 -5.59 -7.08 -27.02
CA LYS A 274 -6.32 -5.94 -27.61
C LYS A 274 -5.65 -4.57 -27.38
N ASP A 275 -4.83 -4.46 -26.35
CA ASP A 275 -4.12 -3.23 -26.00
C ASP A 275 -2.60 -3.44 -25.94
N ASN A 276 -1.86 -2.35 -25.73
CA ASN A 276 -0.46 -2.38 -25.35
C ASN A 276 -0.30 -3.07 -23.99
N ILE A 277 0.75 -3.87 -23.83
CA ILE A 277 0.92 -4.73 -22.67
C ILE A 277 2.29 -4.45 -22.07
N THR A 278 2.31 -3.90 -20.86
CA THR A 278 3.55 -3.59 -20.16
C THR A 278 3.56 -4.19 -18.76
N ALA A 279 4.66 -4.82 -18.39
CA ALA A 279 4.88 -5.41 -17.09
C ALA A 279 6.32 -5.16 -16.61
N VAL A 280 6.47 -4.68 -15.38
CA VAL A 280 7.74 -4.59 -14.66
C VAL A 280 7.63 -5.38 -13.37
N VAL A 281 8.53 -6.35 -13.17
CA VAL A 281 8.64 -7.14 -11.95
C VAL A 281 9.86 -6.70 -11.15
N VAL A 282 9.71 -6.60 -9.83
CA VAL A 282 10.79 -6.22 -8.91
C VAL A 282 10.80 -7.19 -7.73
N LYS A 283 11.88 -7.96 -7.57
CA LYS A 283 12.08 -8.85 -6.43
C LYS A 283 12.99 -8.21 -5.40
N VAL A 284 12.57 -8.27 -4.14
CA VAL A 284 13.40 -7.90 -3.00
C VAL A 284 14.14 -9.15 -2.51
N SER A 285 15.46 -9.03 -2.35
CA SER A 285 16.29 -10.07 -1.77
C SER A 285 17.05 -9.51 -0.57
N GLY A 286 17.17 -10.30 0.49
CA GLY A 286 18.00 -10.01 1.65
C GLY A 286 18.99 -11.14 1.89
N ASP A 287 20.09 -10.82 2.55
CA ASP A 287 21.14 -11.78 2.88
C ASP A 287 20.72 -12.68 4.07
N GLY A 288 19.79 -13.60 3.79
CA GLY A 288 19.59 -14.91 4.43
C GLY A 288 19.21 -15.00 5.93
N ALA A 289 19.47 -13.99 6.75
CA ALA A 289 18.96 -13.92 8.11
C ALA A 289 17.60 -13.21 8.07
N VAL A 290 16.56 -13.84 8.64
CA VAL A 290 15.33 -13.12 8.98
C VAL A 290 15.75 -11.95 9.86
N THR A 291 15.80 -10.76 9.29
CA THR A 291 16.27 -9.61 10.04
C THR A 291 15.25 -9.29 11.13
N THR A 292 15.71 -8.68 12.23
CA THR A 292 14.81 -8.16 13.26
C THR A 292 13.73 -7.25 12.65
N GLU A 293 14.06 -6.55 11.56
CA GLU A 293 13.14 -5.67 10.83
C GLU A 293 12.09 -6.41 10.01
N GLU A 294 12.44 -7.53 9.37
CA GLU A 294 11.48 -8.38 8.65
C GLU A 294 10.48 -9.03 9.61
N ALA A 295 11.01 -9.63 10.68
CA ALA A 295 10.20 -10.19 11.75
C ALA A 295 9.29 -9.11 12.36
N GLU A 296 9.79 -7.89 12.50
CA GLU A 296 9.02 -6.77 13.02
C GLU A 296 7.94 -6.27 12.04
N ALA A 297 8.24 -6.09 10.75
CA ALA A 297 7.25 -5.69 9.75
C ALA A 297 6.11 -6.70 9.65
N GLN A 298 6.46 -7.99 9.64
CA GLN A 298 5.49 -9.09 9.66
C GLN A 298 4.67 -9.08 10.96
N SER A 299 5.32 -8.92 12.12
CA SER A 299 4.65 -8.84 13.42
C SER A 299 3.69 -7.65 13.52
N ARG A 300 4.06 -6.49 12.95
CA ARG A 300 3.20 -5.29 12.92
C ARG A 300 1.95 -5.53 12.07
N MET A 301 2.11 -6.12 10.88
CA MET A 301 0.97 -6.47 10.03
C MET A 301 0.06 -7.49 10.69
N GLU A 302 0.63 -8.55 11.27
CA GLU A 302 -0.15 -9.57 11.97
C GLU A 302 -0.88 -9.01 13.19
N ALA A 303 -0.21 -8.17 13.99
CA ALA A 303 -0.81 -7.51 15.13
C ALA A 303 -1.97 -6.58 14.71
N LEU A 304 -1.80 -5.78 13.65
CA LEU A 304 -2.85 -4.91 13.13
C LEU A 304 -4.08 -5.71 12.67
N ARG A 305 -3.86 -6.82 11.96
CA ARG A 305 -4.93 -7.68 11.44
C ARG A 305 -5.79 -8.32 12.53
N LYS A 306 -5.22 -8.54 13.72
CA LYS A 306 -5.94 -9.12 14.88
C LYS A 306 -6.85 -8.11 15.58
N ILE A 307 -6.69 -6.81 15.32
CA ILE A 307 -7.50 -5.77 15.96
C ILE A 307 -8.87 -5.72 15.28
N PRO A 308 -9.98 -5.84 16.04
CA PRO A 308 -11.33 -5.79 15.49
C PRO A 308 -11.60 -4.55 14.63
N LEU A 309 -11.01 -3.41 14.99
CA LEU A 309 -11.13 -2.15 14.27
C LEU A 309 -10.61 -2.21 12.82
N PHE A 310 -9.58 -3.02 12.54
CA PHE A 310 -8.91 -3.05 11.24
C PHE A 310 -9.16 -4.36 10.45
N ARG A 311 -9.95 -5.30 11.00
CA ARG A 311 -10.16 -6.64 10.42
C ARG A 311 -10.84 -6.63 9.05
N HIS A 312 -11.64 -5.62 8.75
CA HIS A 312 -12.37 -5.47 7.48
C HIS A 312 -11.63 -4.63 6.43
N LEU A 313 -10.47 -4.11 6.79
CA LEU A 313 -9.61 -3.39 5.85
C LEU A 313 -8.92 -4.39 4.92
N THR A 314 -8.80 -4.00 3.65
CA THR A 314 -7.97 -4.69 2.66
C THR A 314 -6.49 -4.57 3.01
N TYR A 315 -5.63 -5.37 2.38
CA TYR A 315 -4.19 -5.30 2.61
C TYR A 315 -3.60 -3.92 2.31
N LYS A 316 -4.04 -3.26 1.22
CA LYS A 316 -3.68 -1.86 0.89
C LYS A 316 -4.02 -0.93 2.06
N GLU A 317 -5.25 -0.99 2.54
CA GLU A 317 -5.75 -0.11 3.61
C GLU A 317 -5.02 -0.38 4.93
N GLN A 318 -4.73 -1.64 5.26
CA GLN A 318 -3.92 -2.02 6.42
C GLN A 318 -2.50 -1.47 6.31
N THR A 319 -1.90 -1.56 5.12
CA THR A 319 -0.57 -1.02 4.87
C THR A 319 -0.57 0.51 4.96
N ALA A 320 -1.64 1.17 4.51
CA ALA A 320 -1.81 2.61 4.68
C ALA A 320 -1.87 2.99 6.18
N VAL A 321 -2.60 2.24 7.01
CA VAL A 321 -2.59 2.43 8.48
C VAL A 321 -1.19 2.18 9.07
N LEU A 322 -0.48 1.13 8.64
CA LEU A 322 0.89 0.88 9.09
C LEU A 322 1.87 1.98 8.65
N SER A 323 1.60 2.66 7.54
CA SER A 323 2.46 3.71 7.01
C SER A 323 2.48 4.96 7.89
N ILE A 324 1.39 5.22 8.62
CA ILE A 324 1.26 6.31 9.60
C ILE A 324 1.58 5.87 11.04
N ALA A 325 1.70 4.57 11.27
CA ALA A 325 1.97 4.03 12.60
C ALA A 325 3.46 4.16 12.95
N THR A 326 3.75 4.63 14.17
CA THR A 326 5.11 4.71 14.70
C THR A 326 5.39 3.57 15.67
N THR A 327 6.65 3.33 15.97
CA THR A 327 7.03 2.31 16.96
C THR A 327 7.72 2.96 18.15
N ARG A 328 7.31 2.60 19.36
CA ARG A 328 7.90 3.06 20.61
C ARG A 328 8.33 1.87 21.46
N THR A 329 9.45 2.04 22.17
CA THR A 329 9.99 1.02 23.07
C THR A 329 9.98 1.54 24.49
N PHE A 330 9.54 0.71 25.42
CA PHE A 330 9.41 1.02 26.83
C PHE A 330 10.21 0.00 27.66
N PRO A 331 11.06 0.45 28.61
CA PRO A 331 11.70 -0.46 29.55
C PRO A 331 10.67 -1.01 30.54
N ALA A 332 11.02 -2.13 31.19
CA ALA A 332 10.19 -2.71 32.25
C ALA A 332 9.93 -1.69 33.38
N GLY A 333 8.71 -1.72 33.92
CA GLY A 333 8.20 -0.80 34.95
C GLY A 333 7.69 0.55 34.43
N LYS A 334 7.97 0.91 33.18
CA LYS A 334 7.58 2.23 32.62
C LYS A 334 6.11 2.27 32.24
N GLU A 335 5.46 3.37 32.62
CA GLU A 335 4.08 3.70 32.22
C GLU A 335 4.05 4.12 30.75
N ILE A 336 3.13 3.51 30.00
CA ILE A 336 2.87 3.82 28.59
C ILE A 336 1.74 4.85 28.49
N VAL A 337 0.67 4.65 29.27
CA VAL A 337 -0.40 5.62 29.49
C VAL A 337 -0.78 5.63 30.96
N VAL A 338 -1.32 6.75 31.44
CA VAL A 338 -1.69 6.95 32.84
C VAL A 338 -3.18 7.29 32.94
N GLU A 339 -3.88 6.63 33.87
CA GLU A 339 -5.29 6.88 34.16
C GLU A 339 -5.56 8.37 34.42
N GLY A 340 -6.67 8.89 33.89
CA GLY A 340 -7.08 10.29 34.05
C GLY A 340 -6.33 11.29 33.17
N GLN A 341 -5.24 10.91 32.49
CA GLN A 341 -4.59 11.79 31.52
C GLN A 341 -5.34 11.80 30.19
N PRO A 342 -5.31 12.91 29.42
CA PRO A 342 -5.81 12.89 28.05
C PRO A 342 -4.93 11.99 27.17
N GLY A 343 -5.49 11.43 26.10
CA GLY A 343 -4.66 10.76 25.11
C GLY A 343 -5.38 10.41 23.82
N GLU A 344 -4.70 10.65 22.71
CA GLU A 344 -5.26 10.55 21.36
C GLU A 344 -4.63 9.41 20.55
N GLU A 345 -4.11 8.40 21.25
CA GLU A 345 -3.29 7.34 20.66
C GLU A 345 -3.87 5.96 20.97
N LEU A 346 -3.90 5.12 19.93
CA LEU A 346 -4.07 3.67 20.03
C LEU A 346 -2.69 3.01 20.09
N PHE A 347 -2.53 2.07 21.01
CA PHE A 347 -1.32 1.27 21.17
C PHE A 347 -1.62 -0.19 20.88
N VAL A 348 -0.67 -0.85 20.21
CA VAL A 348 -0.71 -2.27 19.88
C VAL A 348 0.61 -2.88 20.32
N VAL A 349 0.56 -3.89 21.18
CA VAL A 349 1.76 -4.59 21.65
C VAL A 349 2.29 -5.44 20.51
N VAL A 350 3.47 -5.11 20.01
CA VAL A 350 4.15 -5.90 18.96
C VAL A 350 5.01 -6.98 19.61
N ARG A 351 5.68 -6.64 20.71
CA ARG A 351 6.51 -7.55 21.51
C ARG A 351 6.50 -7.09 22.97
N GLY A 352 6.53 -8.04 23.90
CA GLY A 352 6.55 -7.74 25.33
C GLY A 352 5.22 -8.03 26.02
N ARG A 353 5.08 -7.51 27.24
CA ARG A 353 3.89 -7.64 28.09
C ARG A 353 3.60 -6.33 28.81
N VAL A 354 2.33 -6.02 28.95
CA VAL A 354 1.85 -4.84 29.68
C VAL A 354 0.75 -5.23 30.67
N ALA A 355 0.78 -4.64 31.85
CA ALA A 355 -0.29 -4.73 32.84
C ALA A 355 -1.21 -3.51 32.69
N ILE A 356 -2.52 -3.75 32.84
CA ILE A 356 -3.56 -2.71 32.89
C ILE A 356 -3.97 -2.56 34.35
N GLU A 357 -3.80 -1.37 34.90
CA GLU A 357 -4.10 -1.02 36.28
C GLU A 357 -5.23 0.02 36.31
N LYS A 358 -6.29 -0.23 37.07
CA LYS A 358 -7.37 0.74 37.31
C LYS A 358 -7.47 1.02 38.80
N SER A 359 -7.39 2.29 39.18
CA SER A 359 -7.39 2.70 40.60
C SER A 359 -6.34 1.97 41.44
N GLY A 360 -5.18 1.66 40.84
CA GLY A 360 -4.06 0.96 41.48
C GLY A 360 -4.18 -0.57 41.55
N VAL A 361 -5.26 -1.16 41.02
CA VAL A 361 -5.46 -2.62 40.98
C VAL A 361 -5.22 -3.12 39.56
N GLU A 362 -4.40 -4.16 39.41
CA GLU A 362 -4.21 -4.84 38.13
C GLU A 362 -5.50 -5.58 37.72
N ILE A 363 -6.05 -5.23 36.55
CA ILE A 363 -7.30 -5.81 36.04
C ILE A 363 -7.07 -6.77 34.87
N ALA A 364 -5.95 -6.64 34.14
CA ALA A 364 -5.63 -7.51 33.02
C ALA A 364 -4.15 -7.40 32.61
N GLU A 365 -3.63 -8.44 31.95
CA GLU A 365 -2.34 -8.42 31.24
C GLU A 365 -2.59 -8.54 29.73
N LEU A 366 -1.89 -7.73 28.93
CA LEU A 366 -1.86 -7.86 27.48
C LEU A 366 -0.48 -8.31 27.00
N ARG A 367 -0.48 -9.19 25.99
CA ARG A 367 0.70 -9.72 25.30
C ARG A 367 0.73 -9.22 23.86
N ALA A 368 1.73 -9.66 23.08
CA ALA A 368 1.80 -9.37 21.64
C ALA A 368 0.46 -9.65 20.91
N GLY A 369 0.01 -8.69 20.11
CA GLY A 369 -1.32 -8.67 19.47
C GLY A 369 -2.42 -8.01 20.31
N GLY A 370 -2.22 -7.83 21.62
CA GLY A 370 -3.09 -7.04 22.48
C GLY A 370 -3.00 -5.54 22.15
N HIS A 371 -4.10 -4.82 22.36
CA HIS A 371 -4.21 -3.39 22.04
C HIS A 371 -4.98 -2.64 23.13
N PHE A 372 -4.71 -1.35 23.27
CA PHE A 372 -5.36 -0.47 24.24
C PHE A 372 -5.38 0.98 23.77
N GLY A 373 -6.30 1.79 24.31
CA GLY A 373 -6.43 3.20 23.94
C GLY A 373 -7.28 3.47 22.69
N GLU A 374 -8.06 2.50 22.22
CA GLU A 374 -8.95 2.63 21.05
C GLU A 374 -9.88 3.85 21.12
N MET A 375 -10.39 4.15 22.31
CA MET A 375 -11.30 5.29 22.53
C MET A 375 -10.64 6.64 22.25
N GLY A 376 -9.32 6.74 22.45
CA GLY A 376 -8.55 7.94 22.10
C GLY A 376 -8.50 8.23 20.60
N LEU A 377 -8.93 7.30 19.74
CA LEU A 377 -9.13 7.56 18.32
C LEU A 377 -10.50 8.17 18.00
N ILE A 378 -11.48 8.01 18.90
CA ILE A 378 -12.88 8.42 18.70
C ILE A 378 -13.14 9.75 19.39
N ASP A 379 -12.80 9.87 20.67
CA ASP A 379 -13.05 11.04 21.50
C ASP A 379 -11.79 11.49 22.26
N ASN A 380 -11.94 12.57 23.03
CA ASN A 380 -10.89 13.12 23.90
C ASN A 380 -11.12 12.76 25.37
N ALA A 381 -11.79 11.64 25.66
CA ALA A 381 -11.98 11.20 27.02
C ALA A 381 -10.62 10.89 27.70
N PRO A 382 -10.49 11.16 29.01
CA PRO A 382 -9.32 10.74 29.77
C PRO A 382 -9.11 9.21 29.70
N ARG A 383 -7.86 8.76 29.81
CA ARG A 383 -7.52 7.34 29.88
C ARG A 383 -8.24 6.68 31.04
N SER A 384 -8.90 5.56 30.78
CA SER A 384 -9.71 4.82 31.75
C SER A 384 -8.90 3.94 32.72
N ALA A 385 -7.62 3.72 32.42
CA ALA A 385 -6.69 2.90 33.19
C ALA A 385 -5.24 3.30 32.86
N THR A 386 -4.34 3.01 33.79
CA THR A 386 -2.89 3.07 33.58
C THR A 386 -2.44 1.79 32.88
N VAL A 387 -1.50 1.88 31.94
CA VAL A 387 -0.89 0.72 31.30
C VAL A 387 0.61 0.79 31.48
N ARG A 388 1.21 -0.27 32.05
CA ARG A 388 2.62 -0.34 32.41
C ARG A 388 3.30 -1.50 31.71
N ALA A 389 4.48 -1.29 31.16
CA ALA A 389 5.30 -2.36 30.63
C ALA A 389 5.84 -3.23 31.77
N THR A 390 5.54 -4.53 31.79
CA THR A 390 6.04 -5.46 32.83
C THR A 390 7.41 -6.06 32.45
N GLU A 391 7.74 -6.03 31.16
CA GLU A 391 9.05 -6.36 30.61
C GLU A 391 9.42 -5.36 29.50
N PRO A 392 10.65 -5.37 28.94
CA PRO A 392 10.98 -4.54 27.78
C PRO A 392 9.98 -4.75 26.64
N THR A 393 9.20 -3.72 26.36
CA THR A 393 8.01 -3.81 25.51
C THR A 393 8.12 -2.87 24.34
N ARG A 394 7.74 -3.35 23.16
CA ARG A 394 7.68 -2.59 21.93
C ARG A 394 6.23 -2.51 21.46
N VAL A 395 5.76 -1.29 21.26
CA VAL A 395 4.38 -1.01 20.85
C VAL A 395 4.37 -0.24 19.54
N MET A 396 3.38 -0.55 18.72
CA MET A 396 3.00 0.25 17.57
C MET A 396 1.95 1.26 18.01
N VAL A 397 2.10 2.51 17.58
CA VAL A 397 1.26 3.63 17.97
C VAL A 397 0.60 4.24 16.74
N VAL A 398 -0.72 4.35 16.77
CA VAL A 398 -1.52 5.07 15.78
C VAL A 398 -2.11 6.29 16.47
N ALA A 399 -1.68 7.48 16.05
CA ALA A 399 -2.19 8.73 16.57
C ALA A 399 -3.45 9.17 15.81
N ARG A 400 -4.43 9.71 16.54
CA ARG A 400 -5.70 10.17 15.97
C ARG A 400 -5.53 11.22 14.87
N PRO A 401 -4.68 12.26 14.99
CA PRO A 401 -4.51 13.24 13.91
C PRO A 401 -4.07 12.58 12.60
N GLU A 402 -3.16 11.60 12.66
CA GLU A 402 -2.68 10.88 11.50
C GLU A 402 -3.74 9.97 10.88
N LEU A 403 -4.49 9.26 11.72
CA LEU A 403 -5.60 8.42 11.25
C LEU A 403 -6.68 9.28 10.60
N MET A 404 -7.00 10.45 11.17
CA MET A 404 -7.96 11.39 10.60
C MET A 404 -7.47 11.95 9.27
N ASN A 405 -6.18 12.28 9.15
CA ASN A 405 -5.60 12.72 7.89
C ASN A 405 -5.63 11.62 6.82
N LEU A 406 -5.35 10.36 7.20
CA LEU A 406 -5.50 9.21 6.31
C LEU A 406 -6.95 9.02 5.87
N MET A 407 -7.91 9.06 6.78
CA MET A 407 -9.34 8.93 6.46
C MET A 407 -9.87 10.06 5.55
N LYS A 408 -9.35 11.28 5.70
CA LYS A 408 -9.69 12.40 4.79
C LYS A 408 -9.21 12.15 3.36
N ARG A 409 -8.06 11.48 3.19
CA ARG A 409 -7.49 11.15 1.89
C ARG A 409 -8.16 9.91 1.27
N GLU A 410 -8.45 8.91 2.10
CA GLU A 410 -8.98 7.60 1.71
C GLU A 410 -10.43 7.42 2.22
N SER A 411 -11.40 7.94 1.46
CA SER A 411 -12.81 7.98 1.89
C SER A 411 -13.45 6.60 2.15
N ILE A 412 -13.09 5.56 1.38
CA ILE A 412 -13.59 4.19 1.65
C ILE A 412 -13.02 3.67 2.98
N LEU A 413 -11.73 3.89 3.22
CA LEU A 413 -11.10 3.50 4.47
C LEU A 413 -11.84 4.15 5.63
N ALA A 414 -12.18 5.44 5.51
CA ALA A 414 -12.97 6.15 6.52
C ALA A 414 -14.34 5.48 6.76
N VAL A 415 -15.08 5.14 5.71
CA VAL A 415 -16.39 4.46 5.85
C VAL A 415 -16.24 3.11 6.52
N LYS A 416 -15.27 2.28 6.11
CA LYS A 416 -15.01 0.97 6.73
C LYS A 416 -14.58 1.09 8.19
N MET A 417 -13.76 2.09 8.50
CA MET A 417 -13.33 2.40 9.87
C MET A 417 -14.52 2.81 10.73
N LEU A 418 -15.37 3.72 10.26
CA LEU A 418 -16.60 4.12 10.95
C LEU A 418 -17.51 2.92 11.21
N TRP A 419 -17.70 2.04 10.22
CA TRP A 419 -18.51 0.85 10.38
C TRP A 419 -17.91 -0.15 11.38
N SER A 420 -16.57 -0.30 11.36
CA SER A 420 -15.85 -1.13 12.32
C SER A 420 -15.97 -0.57 13.74
N PHE A 421 -15.88 0.75 13.92
CA PHE A 421 -16.14 1.40 15.21
C PHE A 421 -17.57 1.16 15.70
N VAL A 422 -18.58 1.31 14.84
CA VAL A 422 -19.99 1.07 15.19
C VAL A 422 -20.20 -0.38 15.63
N GLN A 423 -19.61 -1.35 14.92
CA GLN A 423 -19.68 -2.76 15.31
C GLN A 423 -19.01 -3.03 16.66
N VAL A 424 -17.79 -2.53 16.87
CA VAL A 424 -17.06 -2.70 18.14
C VAL A 424 -17.82 -2.09 19.30
N LEU A 425 -18.39 -0.88 19.14
CA LEU A 425 -19.22 -0.24 20.16
C LEU A 425 -20.51 -1.03 20.42
N SER A 426 -21.16 -1.52 19.37
CA SER A 426 -22.37 -2.35 19.49
C SER A 426 -22.10 -3.65 20.25
N ASP A 427 -20.99 -4.32 19.93
CA ASP A 427 -20.56 -5.56 20.59
C ASP A 427 -20.24 -5.30 22.08
N ARG A 428 -19.49 -4.22 22.37
CA ARG A 428 -19.21 -3.81 23.76
C ARG A 428 -20.48 -3.49 24.54
N LEU A 429 -21.42 -2.75 23.94
CA LEU A 429 -22.69 -2.41 24.62
C LEU A 429 -23.52 -3.66 24.93
N ARG A 430 -23.56 -4.63 24.01
CA ARG A 430 -24.22 -5.93 24.26
C ARG A 430 -23.55 -6.70 25.39
N ALA A 431 -22.21 -6.73 25.42
CA ALA A 431 -21.45 -7.38 26.48
C ALA A 431 -21.76 -6.74 27.85
N THR A 432 -21.65 -5.41 27.96
CA THR A 432 -21.94 -4.68 29.21
C THR A 432 -23.39 -4.87 29.67
N ASN A 433 -24.37 -4.85 28.76
CA ASN A 433 -25.76 -5.12 29.12
C ASN A 433 -25.97 -6.55 29.62
N SER A 434 -25.23 -7.52 29.08
CA SER A 434 -25.28 -8.92 29.51
C SER A 434 -24.68 -9.08 30.91
N GLU A 435 -23.48 -8.56 31.14
CA GLU A 435 -22.81 -8.54 32.45
C GLU A 435 -23.67 -7.85 33.52
N LEU A 436 -24.30 -6.71 33.19
CA LEU A 436 -25.19 -6.01 34.11
C LEU A 436 -26.45 -6.81 34.43
N SER A 437 -26.99 -7.54 33.45
CA SER A 437 -28.15 -8.42 33.65
C SER A 437 -27.80 -9.61 34.55
N GLU A 438 -26.64 -10.24 34.33
CA GLU A 438 -26.11 -11.34 35.16
C GLU A 438 -25.88 -10.88 36.60
N ALA A 439 -25.17 -9.77 36.80
CA ALA A 439 -24.95 -9.20 38.13
C ALA A 439 -26.26 -8.86 38.86
N ARG A 440 -27.28 -8.36 38.13
CA ARG A 440 -28.63 -8.11 38.70
C ARG A 440 -29.35 -9.40 39.08
N GLN A 441 -29.22 -10.46 38.29
CA GLN A 441 -29.80 -11.77 38.59
C GLN A 441 -29.13 -12.42 39.80
N GLU A 442 -27.80 -12.36 39.89
CA GLU A 442 -27.05 -12.83 41.06
C GLU A 442 -27.42 -12.06 42.32
N LEU A 443 -27.53 -10.72 42.24
CA LEU A 443 -27.96 -9.90 43.37
C LEU A 443 -29.41 -10.21 43.79
N ALA A 444 -30.30 -10.49 42.83
CA ALA A 444 -31.67 -10.91 43.12
C ALA A 444 -31.72 -12.30 43.78
N ALA A 445 -30.88 -13.23 43.32
CA ALA A 445 -30.76 -14.58 43.90
C ALA A 445 -30.17 -14.54 45.31
N ALA A 446 -29.15 -13.71 45.55
CA ALA A 446 -28.54 -13.52 46.87
C ALA A 446 -29.53 -12.94 47.89
N HIS A 447 -30.39 -11.98 47.48
CA HIS A 447 -31.44 -11.43 48.34
C HIS A 447 -32.61 -12.41 48.58
N ALA A 448 -32.79 -13.43 47.73
CA ALA A 448 -33.80 -14.46 47.92
C ALA A 448 -33.41 -15.51 48.98
N VAL A 449 -32.12 -15.62 49.33
CA VAL A 449 -31.62 -16.47 50.41
C VAL A 449 -31.62 -15.67 51.71
N ARG A 450 -32.73 -15.72 52.48
CA ARG A 450 -32.75 -15.22 53.86
C ARG A 450 -31.94 -16.15 54.78
N PRO A 451 -31.30 -15.64 55.86
CA PRO A 451 -30.63 -16.51 56.83
C PRO A 451 -31.66 -17.43 57.49
N PHE A 452 -31.31 -18.71 57.65
CA PHE A 452 -32.01 -19.62 58.56
C PHE A 452 -32.06 -18.94 59.94
N THR A 453 -33.24 -18.62 60.43
CA THR A 453 -33.46 -18.27 61.82
C THR A 453 -33.35 -19.55 62.64
N GLU A 454 -32.32 -19.66 63.47
CA GLU A 454 -32.23 -20.70 64.52
C GLU A 454 -33.36 -20.46 65.53
N GLU A 455 -34.19 -21.48 65.75
CA GLU A 455 -35.18 -21.56 66.85
C GLU A 455 -34.53 -21.93 68.19
#